data_AF-A0AAD8BWL2-F1
#
_entry.id   AF-A0AAD8BWL2-F1
#
_cell.length_a   1.000
_cell.length_b   1.000
_cell.length_c   1.000
_cell.angle_alpha   90.00
_cell.angle_beta   90.00
_cell.angle_gamma   90.00
#
_symmetry.space_group_name_H-M   'P 1'
#
loop_
_entity.id
_entity.type
_entity.pdbx_description
1 polymer ?
#
loop_
_entity_poly.entity_id
_entity_poly.type
_entity_poly.pdbx_seq_one_letter_code
_entity_poly.pdbx_strand_id
1 'polypeptide(L)'
;MAVTRKKVSCVIFDAPSEMPDNQLPTYADVMKFYNLTKQRLKYELNNKDPPHHNVAEIVITKVEQIWDKASIPHVSHRCVQEMLNKYHKAFMNLLKPYKSRKDSGPYQEKISQFKDESKKLFDICSCKCSYISQCQCEKSRKIPAIERDFLEDQLGPRGMIIAKVDEAEFIKLQKRYIRKELTQRQKCRKTDIDGISEKQSDVCEEISSTKEKTDASDDESDNNCRLDPNKAVESC
;
A
#
# COMPACT_ATOMS: atom_id res chain seq x y z
N MET A 1 0.38 -19.08 -30.90
CA MET A 1 -0.56 -19.97 -30.19
C MET A 1 -1.36 -19.14 -29.20
N ALA A 2 -2.67 -18.99 -29.41
CA ALA A 2 -3.53 -18.15 -28.57
C ALA A 2 -3.96 -18.89 -27.30
N VAL A 3 -3.54 -18.41 -26.13
CA VAL A 3 -4.00 -18.92 -24.84
C VAL A 3 -5.36 -18.31 -24.56
N THR A 4 -6.42 -19.09 -24.67
CA THR A 4 -7.79 -18.65 -24.39
C THR A 4 -7.99 -18.39 -22.88
N ARG A 5 -8.56 -17.23 -22.54
CA ARG A 5 -8.81 -16.69 -21.18
C ARG A 5 -9.49 -17.65 -20.17
N LYS A 6 -10.06 -18.77 -20.63
CA LYS A 6 -10.86 -19.71 -19.81
C LYS A 6 -10.04 -20.65 -18.92
N LYS A 7 -8.71 -20.76 -19.08
CA LYS A 7 -7.91 -21.82 -18.41
C LYS A 7 -7.29 -21.44 -17.07
N VAL A 8 -7.58 -20.24 -16.54
CA VAL A 8 -6.85 -19.70 -15.38
C VAL A 8 -7.76 -19.22 -14.24
N SER A 9 -9.06 -19.57 -14.24
CA SER A 9 -9.91 -19.26 -13.09
C SER A 9 -9.53 -20.16 -11.91
N CYS A 10 -9.33 -19.58 -10.73
CA CYS A 10 -9.25 -20.37 -9.51
C CYS A 10 -10.65 -20.96 -9.20
N VAL A 11 -10.69 -22.07 -8.47
CA VAL A 11 -11.97 -22.68 -8.03
C VAL A 11 -12.64 -21.83 -6.93
N ILE A 12 -11.79 -21.16 -6.15
CA ILE A 12 -12.18 -20.41 -4.96
C ILE A 12 -12.31 -18.92 -5.29
N PHE A 13 -11.38 -18.39 -6.06
CA PHE A 13 -11.39 -17.00 -6.52
C PHE A 13 -11.72 -16.92 -8.01
N ASP A 14 -12.18 -15.76 -8.49
CA ASP A 14 -12.33 -15.54 -9.93
C ASP A 14 -10.97 -15.56 -10.66
N ALA A 15 -10.94 -15.07 -11.90
CA ALA A 15 -9.70 -14.96 -12.66
C ALA A 15 -8.63 -14.12 -11.90
N PRO A 16 -7.34 -14.47 -12.04
CA PRO A 16 -6.23 -13.63 -11.60
C PRO A 16 -6.41 -12.20 -12.12
N SER A 17 -6.22 -11.24 -11.23
CA SER A 17 -6.47 -9.82 -11.49
C SER A 17 -5.47 -8.99 -10.73
N GLU A 18 -5.27 -7.76 -11.22
CA GLU A 18 -4.59 -6.71 -10.46
C GLU A 18 -5.37 -6.37 -9.19
N MET A 19 -4.67 -5.91 -8.15
CA MET A 19 -5.29 -5.34 -6.96
C MET A 19 -5.87 -3.96 -7.26
N PRO A 20 -6.97 -3.56 -6.61
CA PRO A 20 -7.49 -2.21 -6.75
C PRO A 20 -6.50 -1.19 -6.18
N ASP A 21 -6.15 -0.18 -6.97
CA ASP A 21 -5.24 0.89 -6.52
C ASP A 21 -5.94 1.97 -5.68
N ASN A 22 -7.28 1.99 -5.69
CA ASN A 22 -8.08 3.04 -5.09
C ASN A 22 -9.01 2.52 -3.97
N GLN A 23 -8.83 1.29 -3.50
CA GLN A 23 -9.60 0.70 -2.40
C GLN A 23 -8.69 -0.22 -1.58
N LEU A 24 -9.02 -0.43 -0.31
CA LEU A 24 -8.23 -1.33 0.52
C LEU A 24 -8.51 -2.79 0.13
N PRO A 25 -7.48 -3.62 -0.10
CA PRO A 25 -7.64 -4.94 -0.71
C PRO A 25 -8.34 -5.93 0.24
N THR A 26 -9.17 -6.80 -0.33
CA THR A 26 -9.71 -7.98 0.36
C THR A 26 -8.71 -9.14 0.34
N TYR A 27 -8.96 -10.17 1.14
CA TYR A 27 -8.23 -11.44 1.03
C TYR A 27 -8.32 -12.05 -0.39
N ALA A 28 -9.48 -11.91 -1.05
CA ALA A 28 -9.67 -12.34 -2.43
C ALA A 28 -8.80 -11.55 -3.42
N ASP A 29 -8.73 -10.23 -3.28
CA ASP A 29 -7.90 -9.38 -4.15
C ASP A 29 -6.42 -9.72 -4.01
N VAL A 30 -5.95 -9.87 -2.77
CA VAL A 30 -4.57 -10.27 -2.46
C VAL A 30 -4.23 -11.61 -3.11
N MET A 31 -5.13 -12.59 -3.05
CA MET A 31 -4.88 -13.90 -3.65
C MET A 31 -5.03 -13.93 -5.18
N LYS A 32 -5.94 -13.15 -5.75
CA LYS A 32 -6.05 -12.97 -7.22
C LYS A 32 -4.75 -12.38 -7.76
N PHE A 33 -4.21 -11.37 -7.10
CA PHE A 33 -2.94 -10.75 -7.46
C PHE A 33 -1.75 -11.67 -7.22
N TYR A 34 -1.73 -12.40 -6.10
CA TYR A 34 -0.70 -13.42 -5.86
C TYR A 34 -0.63 -14.44 -7.00
N ASN A 35 -1.78 -14.93 -7.48
CA ASN A 35 -1.83 -15.87 -8.60
C ASN A 35 -1.36 -15.24 -9.92
N LEU A 36 -1.70 -13.96 -10.15
CA LEU A 36 -1.24 -13.20 -11.32
C LEU A 36 0.28 -13.04 -11.29
N THR A 37 0.84 -12.59 -10.17
CA THR A 37 2.28 -12.42 -9.96
C THR A 37 3.02 -13.74 -10.11
N LYS A 38 2.49 -14.84 -9.56
CA LYS A 38 3.06 -16.18 -9.75
C LYS A 38 3.12 -16.57 -11.22
N GLN A 39 2.08 -16.25 -12.00
CA GLN A 39 2.05 -16.56 -13.44
C GLN A 39 3.05 -15.73 -14.24
N ARG A 40 3.17 -14.44 -13.92
CA ARG A 40 4.15 -13.54 -14.53
C ARG A 40 5.58 -14.04 -14.30
N LEU A 41 5.94 -14.29 -13.03
CA LEU A 41 7.26 -14.81 -12.68
C LEU A 41 7.52 -16.20 -13.31
N LYS A 42 6.49 -17.04 -13.42
CA LYS A 42 6.61 -18.33 -14.10
C LYS A 42 6.96 -18.16 -15.59
N TYR A 43 6.37 -17.18 -16.26
CA TYR A 43 6.70 -16.87 -17.65
C TYR A 43 8.15 -16.38 -17.78
N GLU A 44 8.58 -15.49 -16.89
CA GLU A 44 9.96 -14.96 -16.84
C GLU A 44 11.00 -16.06 -16.56
N LEU A 45 10.65 -17.06 -15.75
CA LEU A 45 11.53 -18.18 -15.39
C LEU A 45 11.42 -19.38 -16.35
N ASN A 46 11.02 -19.18 -17.60
CA ASN A 46 10.86 -20.24 -18.60
C ASN A 46 9.96 -21.39 -18.13
N ASN A 47 8.79 -21.05 -17.57
CA ASN A 47 7.80 -21.96 -17.00
C ASN A 47 8.22 -22.75 -15.75
N LYS A 48 9.33 -22.38 -15.10
CA LYS A 48 9.68 -22.90 -13.77
C LYS A 48 8.79 -22.25 -12.71
N ASP A 49 8.41 -23.03 -11.70
CA ASP A 49 7.61 -22.48 -10.60
C ASP A 49 8.46 -21.52 -9.76
N PRO A 50 8.03 -20.25 -9.58
CA PRO A 50 8.79 -19.29 -8.81
C PRO A 50 8.79 -19.65 -7.32
N PRO A 51 9.85 -19.29 -6.58
CA PRO A 51 9.88 -19.41 -5.14
C PRO A 51 8.71 -18.65 -4.49
N HIS A 52 8.07 -19.25 -3.50
CA HIS A 52 6.94 -18.62 -2.77
C HIS A 52 7.32 -17.25 -2.21
N HIS A 53 8.54 -17.11 -1.67
CA HIS A 53 9.00 -15.85 -1.08
C HIS A 53 9.04 -14.71 -2.11
N ASN A 54 9.53 -14.95 -3.33
CA ASN A 54 9.55 -13.94 -4.40
C ASN A 54 8.15 -13.42 -4.74
N VAL A 55 7.19 -14.34 -4.85
CA VAL A 55 5.79 -13.97 -5.14
C VAL A 55 5.20 -13.19 -3.96
N ALA A 56 5.43 -13.67 -2.73
CA ALA A 56 4.93 -13.04 -1.53
C ALA A 56 5.46 -11.61 -1.35
N GLU A 57 6.76 -11.40 -1.58
CA GLU A 57 7.42 -10.10 -1.45
C GLU A 57 6.75 -9.02 -2.32
N ILE A 58 6.51 -9.35 -3.60
CA ILE A 58 5.85 -8.43 -4.54
C ILE A 58 4.41 -8.11 -4.09
N VAL A 59 3.69 -9.12 -3.60
CA VAL A 59 2.30 -8.97 -3.14
C VAL A 59 2.24 -8.10 -1.89
N ILE A 60 3.10 -8.35 -0.90
CA ILE A 60 3.15 -7.60 0.35
C ILE A 60 3.51 -6.14 0.06
N THR A 61 4.55 -5.91 -0.73
CA THR A 61 4.96 -4.55 -1.13
C THR A 61 3.80 -3.78 -1.75
N LYS A 62 3.03 -4.40 -2.64
CA LYS A 62 1.88 -3.76 -3.28
C LYS A 62 0.73 -3.51 -2.28
N VAL A 63 0.49 -4.42 -1.34
CA VAL A 63 -0.49 -4.22 -0.26
C VAL A 63 -0.08 -3.02 0.61
N GLU A 64 1.16 -2.97 1.07
CA GLU A 64 1.67 -1.85 1.88
C GLU A 64 1.51 -0.51 1.15
N GLN A 65 1.87 -0.45 -0.15
CA GLN A 65 1.68 0.75 -0.97
C GLN A 65 0.23 1.25 -1.02
N ILE A 66 -0.76 0.35 -1.09
CA ILE A 66 -2.18 0.74 -1.09
C ILE A 66 -2.57 1.33 0.27
N TRP A 67 -2.09 0.75 1.37
CA TRP A 67 -2.37 1.23 2.72
C TRP A 67 -1.66 2.56 3.03
N ASP A 68 -0.43 2.72 2.55
CA ASP A 68 0.31 3.99 2.60
C ASP A 68 -0.41 5.08 1.80
N LYS A 69 -0.92 4.75 0.61
CA LYS A 69 -1.71 5.67 -0.22
C LYS A 69 -3.00 6.12 0.48
N ALA A 70 -3.62 5.24 1.26
CA ALA A 70 -4.77 5.57 2.10
C ALA A 70 -4.39 6.36 3.37
N SER A 71 -3.11 6.65 3.61
CA SER A 71 -2.64 7.35 4.82
C SER A 71 -3.03 6.65 6.15
N ILE A 72 -3.31 5.35 6.12
CA ILE A 72 -3.69 4.55 7.30
C ILE A 72 -2.45 3.82 7.82
N PRO A 73 -2.05 4.01 9.09
CA PRO A 73 -0.95 3.25 9.67
C PRO A 73 -1.23 1.75 9.64
N HIS A 74 -0.26 0.98 9.15
CA HIS A 74 -0.33 -0.47 9.09
C HIS A 74 0.73 -1.15 9.96
N VAL A 75 0.60 -2.45 10.17
CA VAL A 75 1.58 -3.29 10.89
C VAL A 75 2.88 -3.44 10.10
N SER A 76 3.93 -3.96 10.75
CA SER A 76 5.23 -4.18 10.08
C SER A 76 5.13 -5.17 8.91
N HIS A 77 6.04 -5.03 7.94
CA HIS A 77 6.16 -5.91 6.78
C HIS A 77 6.18 -7.40 7.14
N ARG A 78 6.94 -7.78 8.17
CA ARG A 78 6.98 -9.15 8.69
C ARG A 78 5.60 -9.66 9.11
N CYS A 79 4.82 -8.82 9.80
CA CYS A 79 3.45 -9.21 10.21
C CYS A 79 2.55 -9.42 8.99
N VAL A 80 2.65 -8.55 7.98
CA VAL A 80 1.90 -8.69 6.72
C VAL A 80 2.27 -10.00 6.01
N GLN A 81 3.56 -10.33 5.98
CA GLN A 81 4.07 -11.59 5.45
C GLN A 81 3.52 -12.80 6.19
N GLU A 82 3.52 -12.78 7.52
CA GLU A 82 2.96 -13.87 8.35
C GLU A 82 1.45 -14.04 8.08
N MET A 83 0.70 -12.94 7.93
CA MET A 83 -0.72 -12.96 7.56
C MET A 83 -0.95 -13.60 6.18
N LEU A 84 -0.17 -13.17 5.17
CA LEU A 84 -0.25 -13.72 3.81
C LEU A 84 0.08 -15.22 3.81
N ASN A 85 1.17 -15.62 4.47
CA ASN A 85 1.60 -17.01 4.54
C ASN A 85 0.56 -17.91 5.23
N LYS A 86 -0.05 -17.41 6.32
CA LYS A 86 -1.13 -18.11 7.03
C LYS A 86 -2.33 -18.33 6.11
N TYR A 87 -2.76 -17.29 5.40
CA TYR A 87 -3.89 -17.39 4.49
C TYR A 87 -3.59 -18.28 3.28
N HIS A 88 -2.42 -18.13 2.66
CA HIS A 88 -1.96 -18.98 1.56
C HIS A 88 -1.88 -20.46 1.97
N LYS A 89 -1.40 -20.77 3.18
CA LYS A 89 -1.38 -22.14 3.72
C LYS A 89 -2.80 -22.70 3.88
N ALA A 90 -3.74 -21.91 4.41
CA ALA A 90 -5.14 -22.31 4.53
C ALA A 90 -5.76 -22.59 3.15
N PHE A 91 -5.53 -21.70 2.19
CA PHE A 91 -5.95 -21.86 0.80
C PHE A 91 -5.38 -23.13 0.15
N MET A 92 -4.08 -23.40 0.31
CA MET A 92 -3.46 -24.61 -0.24
C MET A 92 -3.99 -25.89 0.41
N ASN A 93 -4.23 -25.86 1.72
CA ASN A 93 -4.85 -26.98 2.42
C ASN A 93 -6.28 -27.23 1.96
N LEU A 94 -7.02 -26.18 1.59
CA LEU A 94 -8.35 -26.30 1.00
C LEU A 94 -8.27 -26.91 -0.40
N LEU A 95 -7.29 -26.55 -1.23
CA LEU A 95 -7.15 -27.08 -2.60
C LEU A 95 -6.64 -28.52 -2.68
N LYS A 96 -5.81 -28.99 -1.73
CA LYS A 96 -5.23 -30.34 -1.72
C LYS A 96 -6.27 -31.47 -1.94
N PRO A 97 -7.37 -31.56 -1.16
CA PRO A 97 -8.37 -32.62 -1.33
C PRO A 97 -9.37 -32.36 -2.46
N TYR A 98 -9.31 -31.22 -3.16
CA TYR A 98 -10.37 -30.75 -4.06
C TYR A 98 -10.78 -31.78 -5.10
N LYS A 99 -9.81 -32.39 -5.81
CA LYS A 99 -10.08 -33.37 -6.87
C LYS A 99 -10.88 -34.58 -6.37
N SER A 100 -10.68 -34.97 -5.11
CA SER A 100 -11.31 -36.16 -4.51
C SER A 100 -12.61 -35.88 -3.75
N ARG A 101 -12.84 -34.64 -3.30
CA ARG A 101 -13.93 -34.30 -2.37
C ARG A 101 -14.86 -33.19 -2.87
N LYS A 102 -14.68 -32.70 -4.10
CA LYS A 102 -15.44 -31.57 -4.69
C LYS A 102 -16.97 -31.73 -4.61
N ASP A 103 -17.48 -32.96 -4.63
CA ASP A 103 -18.91 -33.25 -4.65
C ASP A 103 -19.48 -33.56 -3.24
N SER A 104 -18.63 -33.57 -2.21
CA SER A 104 -19.09 -33.80 -0.83
C SER A 104 -19.67 -32.53 -0.21
N GLY A 105 -20.90 -32.61 0.31
CA GLY A 105 -21.61 -31.48 0.92
C GLY A 105 -20.79 -30.72 1.98
N PRO A 106 -20.19 -31.39 2.99
CA PRO A 106 -19.39 -30.72 4.02
C PRO A 106 -18.15 -30.00 3.48
N TYR A 107 -17.61 -30.45 2.36
CA TYR A 107 -16.46 -29.78 1.73
C TYR A 107 -16.88 -28.59 0.89
N GLN A 108 -18.02 -28.67 0.20
CA GLN A 108 -18.59 -27.53 -0.51
C GLN A 108 -18.96 -26.39 0.45
N GLU A 109 -19.51 -26.71 1.62
CA GLU A 109 -19.77 -25.73 2.68
C GLU A 109 -18.47 -25.04 3.15
N LYS A 110 -17.40 -25.80 3.37
CA LYS A 110 -16.07 -25.24 3.68
C LYS A 110 -15.54 -24.32 2.59
N ILE A 111 -15.73 -24.67 1.31
CA ILE A 111 -15.35 -23.79 0.20
C ILE A 111 -16.18 -22.52 0.22
N SER A 112 -17.49 -22.62 0.45
CA SER A 112 -18.39 -21.46 0.51
C SER A 112 -18.00 -20.52 1.65
N GLN A 113 -17.77 -21.07 2.85
CA GLN A 113 -17.32 -20.29 4.00
C GLN A 113 -15.99 -19.58 3.70
N PHE A 114 -15.03 -20.29 3.10
CA PHE A 114 -13.74 -19.69 2.74
C PHE A 114 -13.91 -18.57 1.69
N LYS A 115 -14.84 -18.72 0.74
CA LYS A 115 -15.19 -17.67 -0.23
C LYS A 115 -15.79 -16.45 0.45
N ASP A 116 -16.68 -16.64 1.41
CA ASP A 116 -17.30 -15.52 2.13
C ASP A 116 -16.28 -14.80 3.04
N GLU A 117 -15.41 -15.55 3.72
CA GLU A 117 -14.29 -14.98 4.48
C GLU A 117 -13.32 -14.22 3.59
N SER A 118 -13.14 -14.63 2.33
CA SER A 118 -12.25 -13.96 1.41
C SER A 118 -12.70 -12.56 0.99
N LYS A 119 -13.99 -12.24 1.12
CA LYS A 119 -14.56 -10.92 0.84
C LYS A 119 -14.22 -9.89 1.93
N LYS A 120 -13.74 -10.35 3.09
CA LYS A 120 -13.34 -9.47 4.19
C LYS A 120 -12.07 -8.69 3.82
N LEU A 121 -11.92 -7.53 4.45
CA LEU A 121 -10.72 -6.71 4.34
C LEU A 121 -9.47 -7.50 4.73
N PHE A 122 -8.42 -7.40 3.92
CA PHE A 122 -7.08 -7.83 4.33
C PHE A 122 -6.51 -6.78 5.29
N ASP A 123 -7.03 -6.78 6.52
CA ASP A 123 -6.86 -5.70 7.49
C ASP A 123 -5.47 -5.74 8.15
N ILE A 124 -4.56 -4.95 7.58
CA ILE A 124 -3.22 -4.73 8.11
C ILE A 124 -3.13 -3.46 8.97
N CYS A 125 -4.25 -2.85 9.37
CA CYS A 125 -4.24 -1.64 10.21
C CYS A 125 -3.48 -1.87 11.53
N SER A 126 -2.64 -0.92 11.90
CA SER A 126 -1.84 -0.95 13.13
C SER A 126 -2.66 -0.77 14.40
N CYS A 127 -3.82 -0.09 14.29
CA CYS A 127 -4.76 0.19 15.36
C CYS A 127 -5.96 -0.75 15.25
N LYS A 128 -6.26 -1.48 16.34
CA LYS A 128 -7.39 -2.42 16.42
C LYS A 128 -8.42 -2.00 17.48
N CYS A 129 -8.46 -0.72 17.83
CA CYS A 129 -9.43 -0.21 18.81
C CYS A 129 -10.87 -0.36 18.29
N SER A 130 -11.78 -0.84 19.14
CA SER A 130 -13.21 -0.95 18.82
C SER A 130 -13.86 0.42 18.57
N TYR A 131 -13.44 1.44 19.32
CA TYR A 131 -13.91 2.82 19.17
C TYR A 131 -12.77 3.71 18.69
N ILE A 132 -12.68 3.91 17.37
CA ILE A 132 -11.58 4.67 16.75
C ILE A 132 -11.60 6.13 17.19
N SER A 133 -12.78 6.68 17.47
CA SER A 133 -12.97 8.04 18.00
C SER A 133 -12.23 8.29 19.32
N GLN A 134 -12.23 7.30 20.22
CA GLN A 134 -11.64 7.35 21.56
C GLN A 134 -10.26 6.67 21.63
N CYS A 135 -9.68 6.31 20.48
CA CYS A 135 -8.41 5.59 20.42
C CYS A 135 -7.27 6.36 21.13
N GLN A 136 -6.57 5.68 22.04
CA GLN A 136 -5.40 6.20 22.75
C GLN A 136 -4.08 5.57 22.26
N CYS A 137 -4.07 4.91 21.10
CA CYS A 137 -2.83 4.40 20.52
C CYS A 137 -1.82 5.52 20.28
N GLU A 138 -0.54 5.15 20.29
CA GLU A 138 0.55 6.03 19.88
C GLU A 138 0.24 6.69 18.53
N LYS A 139 0.65 7.97 18.39
CA LYS A 139 0.38 8.76 17.18
C LYS A 139 0.84 8.08 15.88
N SER A 140 1.89 7.28 15.93
CA SER A 140 2.44 6.53 14.80
C SER A 140 1.52 5.39 14.33
N ARG A 141 0.69 4.84 15.22
CA ARG A 141 -0.18 3.69 14.99
C ARG A 141 -1.65 4.07 14.90
N LYS A 142 -2.02 5.25 15.40
CA LYS A 142 -3.38 5.77 15.45
C LYS A 142 -3.87 6.22 14.08
N ILE A 143 -5.09 5.82 13.73
CA ILE A 143 -5.75 6.21 12.49
C ILE A 143 -6.06 7.72 12.53
N PRO A 144 -5.63 8.50 11.52
CA PRO A 144 -5.97 9.92 11.40
C PRO A 144 -7.48 10.14 11.37
N ALA A 145 -7.98 11.23 11.96
CA ALA A 145 -9.42 11.50 12.06
C ALA A 145 -10.14 11.53 10.70
N ILE A 146 -9.48 12.08 9.68
CA ILE A 146 -10.01 12.21 8.32
C ILE A 146 -10.20 10.85 7.63
N GLU A 147 -9.37 9.85 7.96
CA GLU A 147 -9.38 8.53 7.32
C GLU A 147 -10.28 7.51 8.03
N ARG A 148 -10.96 7.90 9.11
CA ARG A 148 -11.78 6.98 9.92
C ARG A 148 -13.01 6.52 9.17
N ASP A 149 -13.74 7.46 8.58
CA ASP A 149 -14.96 7.18 7.83
C ASP A 149 -14.64 6.30 6.61
N PHE A 150 -13.50 6.57 5.95
CA PHE A 150 -13.00 5.71 4.88
C PHE A 150 -12.73 4.28 5.37
N LEU A 151 -11.99 4.10 6.48
CA LEU A 151 -11.73 2.75 6.99
C LEU A 151 -13.02 2.01 7.40
N GLU A 152 -13.98 2.71 8.02
CA GLU A 152 -15.28 2.13 8.40
C GLU A 152 -16.07 1.68 7.16
N ASP A 153 -16.12 2.50 6.11
CA ASP A 153 -16.70 2.12 4.82
C ASP A 153 -16.01 0.88 4.22
N GLN A 154 -14.67 0.84 4.21
CA GLN A 154 -13.90 -0.26 3.64
C GLN A 154 -14.02 -1.57 4.43
N LEU A 155 -14.39 -1.51 5.71
CA LEU A 155 -14.72 -2.67 6.53
C LEU A 155 -16.11 -3.24 6.20
N GLY A 156 -17.03 -2.41 5.70
CA GLY A 156 -18.40 -2.78 5.37
C GLY A 156 -18.70 -2.68 3.86
N PRO A 157 -19.48 -1.68 3.42
CA PRO A 157 -20.04 -1.60 2.07
C PRO A 157 -19.01 -1.35 0.96
N ARG A 158 -17.83 -0.80 1.27
CA ARG A 158 -16.73 -0.53 0.33
C ARG A 158 -17.11 0.41 -0.82
N GLY A 159 -17.90 1.43 -0.53
CA GLY A 159 -18.35 2.41 -1.52
C GLY A 159 -17.33 3.54 -1.77
N MET A 160 -16.53 3.88 -0.77
CA MET A 160 -15.54 4.95 -0.86
C MET A 160 -14.31 4.49 -1.65
N ILE A 161 -13.67 5.44 -2.33
CA ILE A 161 -12.42 5.24 -3.08
C ILE A 161 -11.37 6.25 -2.63
N ILE A 162 -10.11 5.83 -2.68
CA ILE A 162 -8.96 6.70 -2.45
C ILE A 162 -8.87 7.69 -3.62
N ALA A 163 -9.18 8.95 -3.34
CA ALA A 163 -9.07 10.03 -4.30
C ALA A 163 -7.60 10.37 -4.62
N LYS A 164 -7.37 11.13 -5.68
CA LYS A 164 -6.05 11.73 -5.92
C LYS A 164 -5.78 12.76 -4.82
N VAL A 165 -4.60 12.68 -4.21
CA VAL A 165 -4.17 13.62 -3.18
C VAL A 165 -3.83 14.95 -3.85
N ASP A 166 -4.39 16.05 -3.36
CA ASP A 166 -4.04 17.40 -3.82
C ASP A 166 -2.56 17.70 -3.58
N GLU A 167 -1.95 18.46 -4.47
CA GLU A 167 -0.51 18.83 -4.45
C GLU A 167 -0.04 19.32 -3.06
N ALA A 168 -0.85 20.15 -2.40
CA ALA A 168 -0.54 20.72 -1.10
C ALA A 168 -0.51 19.66 0.02
N GLU A 169 -1.41 18.68 0.01
CA GLU A 169 -1.41 17.56 0.96
C GLU A 169 -0.25 16.61 0.66
N PHE A 170 0.04 16.33 -0.62
CA PHE A 170 1.18 15.52 -1.03
C PHE A 170 2.51 16.08 -0.48
N ILE A 171 2.74 17.39 -0.60
CA ILE A 171 3.93 18.05 -0.06
C ILE A 171 4.00 17.90 1.47
N LYS A 172 2.87 18.04 2.19
CA LYS A 172 2.84 17.83 3.65
C LYS A 172 3.16 16.39 4.03
N LEU A 173 2.61 15.41 3.31
CA LEU A 173 2.85 13.97 3.50
C LEU A 173 4.32 13.62 3.28
N GLN A 174 4.92 14.06 2.19
CA GLN A 174 6.36 13.87 1.91
C GLN A 174 7.23 14.44 3.03
N LYS A 175 6.95 15.67 3.48
CA LYS A 175 7.68 16.28 4.60
C LYS A 175 7.54 15.47 5.90
N ARG A 176 6.41 14.81 6.15
CA ARG A 176 6.24 13.91 7.31
C ARG A 176 7.04 12.62 7.15
N TYR A 177 7.06 12.03 5.95
CA TYR A 177 7.84 10.81 5.67
C TYR A 177 9.33 11.05 5.91
N ILE A 178 9.89 12.12 5.32
CA ILE A 178 11.29 12.51 5.49
C ILE A 178 11.62 12.72 6.99
N ARG A 179 10.75 13.41 7.74
CA ARG A 179 10.94 13.59 9.19
C ARG A 179 10.97 12.27 9.96
N LYS A 180 10.09 11.33 9.64
CA LYS A 180 10.08 10.00 10.27
C LYS A 180 11.37 9.25 9.98
N GLU A 181 11.81 9.25 8.72
CA GLU A 181 13.04 8.57 8.31
C GLU A 181 14.27 9.17 8.98
N LEU A 182 14.38 10.50 9.02
CA LEU A 182 15.46 11.21 9.73
C LEU A 182 15.47 10.88 11.23
N THR A 183 14.29 10.89 11.87
CA THR A 183 14.17 10.55 13.30
C THR A 183 14.58 9.10 13.55
N GLN A 184 14.21 8.18 12.65
CA GLN A 184 14.57 6.76 12.75
C GLN A 184 16.08 6.56 12.57
N ARG A 185 16.70 7.22 11.59
CA ARG A 185 18.15 7.22 11.38
C ARG A 185 18.90 7.79 12.60
N GLN A 186 18.42 8.88 13.19
CA GLN A 186 19.02 9.47 14.40
C GLN A 186 18.89 8.55 15.63
N LYS A 187 17.78 7.82 15.76
CA LYS A 187 17.62 6.82 16.84
C LYS A 187 18.59 5.65 16.70
N CYS A 188 18.77 5.11 15.49
CA CYS A 188 19.78 4.05 15.27
C CYS A 188 21.21 4.54 15.54
N ARG A 189 21.53 5.80 15.22
CA ARG A 189 22.86 6.38 15.52
C ARG A 189 23.11 6.58 17.02
N LYS A 190 22.07 6.79 17.84
CA LYS A 190 22.23 6.99 19.29
C LYS A 190 22.50 5.69 20.04
N THR A 191 21.92 4.56 19.60
CA THR A 191 22.14 3.25 20.23
C THR A 191 23.57 2.71 20.06
N ASP A 192 24.33 3.23 19.10
CA ASP A 192 25.74 2.86 18.89
C ASP A 192 26.70 3.71 19.75
N ILE A 193 26.23 4.79 20.38
CA ILE A 193 27.08 5.75 21.14
C ILE A 193 27.00 5.50 22.66
N ASP A 194 25.93 4.88 23.18
CA ASP A 194 25.80 4.56 24.61
C ASP A 194 26.77 3.46 25.10
N GLY A 195 27.66 2.96 24.24
CA GLY A 195 28.70 1.98 24.56
C GLY A 195 30.12 2.54 24.74
N ILE A 196 30.38 3.84 24.50
CA ILE A 196 31.73 4.41 24.65
C ILE A 196 31.65 5.80 25.30
N SER A 197 32.02 5.84 26.58
CA SER A 197 32.21 7.07 27.36
C SER A 197 33.52 7.77 26.98
N GLU A 198 33.37 9.04 26.63
CA GLU A 198 34.27 10.20 26.77
C GLU A 198 35.70 10.17 26.20
N LYS A 199 35.94 11.05 25.21
CA LYS A 199 36.76 12.28 25.38
C LYS A 199 36.44 13.32 24.29
N GLN A 200 36.35 14.58 24.72
CA GLN A 200 36.00 15.81 23.98
C GLN A 200 36.98 16.18 22.86
N SER A 201 36.48 16.84 21.80
CA SER A 201 36.82 18.25 21.48
C SER A 201 35.94 18.82 20.35
N ASP A 202 35.57 20.08 20.52
CA ASP A 202 34.86 21.00 19.60
C ASP A 202 35.41 21.07 18.17
N VAL A 203 34.54 21.35 17.18
CA VAL A 203 34.59 22.52 16.28
C VAL A 203 33.21 22.74 15.63
N CYS A 204 32.77 24.00 15.60
CA CYS A 204 31.52 24.51 15.06
C CYS A 204 31.56 24.76 13.53
N GLU A 205 30.34 24.75 12.95
CA GLU A 205 29.89 25.57 11.80
C GLU A 205 30.42 25.28 10.39
N GLU A 206 29.54 24.88 9.46
CA GLU A 206 29.00 25.82 8.47
C GLU A 206 27.86 25.22 7.63
N ILE A 207 26.85 26.06 7.40
CA ILE A 207 25.78 25.89 6.44
C ILE A 207 26.35 26.28 5.07
N SER A 208 26.25 25.40 4.06
CA SER A 208 26.43 25.81 2.67
C SER A 208 25.24 25.40 1.80
N SER A 209 24.45 26.41 1.51
CA SER A 209 23.50 26.53 0.43
C SER A 209 24.23 26.57 -0.92
N THR A 210 24.04 25.57 -1.77
CA THR A 210 24.38 25.68 -3.20
C THR A 210 23.17 26.20 -3.97
N LYS A 211 23.13 27.53 -4.11
CA LYS A 211 22.50 28.20 -5.26
C LYS A 211 23.51 28.14 -6.40
N GLU A 212 23.22 27.41 -7.45
CA GLU A 212 23.88 27.65 -8.73
C GLU A 212 23.20 28.84 -9.41
N LYS A 213 23.93 29.96 -9.43
CA LYS A 213 23.78 31.03 -10.42
C LYS A 213 24.80 30.74 -11.52
N THR A 214 24.34 30.65 -12.75
CA THR A 214 25.15 30.93 -13.94
C THR A 214 24.63 32.21 -14.58
N ASP A 215 25.57 33.10 -14.85
CA ASP A 215 25.46 34.42 -15.48
C ASP A 215 24.74 34.35 -16.84
N ALA A 216 23.76 35.22 -17.07
CA ALA A 216 23.85 36.49 -17.81
C ALA A 216 24.05 36.33 -19.32
N SER A 217 22.95 36.50 -20.05
CA SER A 217 22.94 37.13 -21.37
C SER A 217 21.59 37.83 -21.53
N ASP A 218 21.66 39.17 -21.53
CA ASP A 218 20.58 40.08 -21.87
C ASP A 218 20.10 39.83 -23.30
N ASP A 219 18.79 39.69 -23.50
CA ASP A 219 18.14 40.32 -24.65
C ASP A 219 16.70 40.65 -24.30
N GLU A 220 16.36 41.92 -24.46
CA GLU A 220 15.04 42.46 -24.21
C GLU A 220 14.07 42.07 -25.33
N SER A 221 12.86 41.64 -24.95
CA SER A 221 11.67 42.07 -25.69
C SER A 221 10.44 42.00 -24.80
N ASP A 222 9.83 43.16 -24.67
CA ASP A 222 8.51 43.41 -24.12
C ASP A 222 7.48 42.38 -24.60
N ASN A 223 6.70 41.83 -23.66
CA ASN A 223 5.26 41.74 -23.88
C ASN A 223 4.49 41.60 -22.55
N ASN A 224 3.88 42.72 -22.20
CA ASN A 224 2.85 42.90 -21.19
C ASN A 224 1.56 42.21 -21.63
N CYS A 225 0.98 41.35 -20.80
CA CYS A 225 -0.45 41.01 -20.85
C CYS A 225 -0.98 40.77 -19.44
N ARG A 226 -1.28 41.88 -18.76
CA ARG A 226 -2.35 41.94 -17.75
C ARG A 226 -3.65 41.45 -18.38
N LEU A 227 -4.27 40.43 -17.77
CA LEU A 227 -5.70 40.19 -17.89
C LEU A 227 -6.29 40.32 -16.50
N ASP A 228 -6.88 41.48 -16.23
CA ASP A 228 -7.86 41.65 -15.16
C ASP A 228 -9.28 41.49 -15.73
N PRO A 229 -10.24 41.10 -14.88
CA PRO A 229 -11.49 40.46 -15.25
C PRO A 229 -12.65 41.45 -15.41
N ASN A 230 -13.77 40.93 -15.93
CA ASN A 230 -15.11 41.53 -16.04
C ASN A 230 -15.40 42.32 -17.33
N LYS A 231 -16.11 41.66 -18.26
CA LYS A 231 -17.33 42.26 -18.81
C LYS A 231 -18.34 41.19 -19.25
N ALA A 232 -19.53 41.35 -18.70
CA ALA A 232 -20.75 40.63 -18.94
C ALA A 232 -21.41 41.01 -20.29
N VAL A 233 -22.20 40.08 -20.85
CA VAL A 233 -23.52 40.30 -21.52
C VAL A 233 -23.42 41.00 -22.91
N GLU A 234 -24.02 40.60 -24.03
CA GLU A 234 -25.36 40.07 -24.33
C GLU A 234 -25.46 39.59 -25.80
N SER A 235 -26.36 38.65 -26.06
CA SER A 235 -27.24 38.43 -27.24
C SER A 235 -26.91 39.03 -28.62
N CYS A 236 -26.68 38.17 -29.61
CA CYS A 236 -27.57 37.89 -30.77
C CYS A 236 -26.87 36.90 -31.73
#